data_AF-A0AAW2US56-F1
#
_entry.id   AF-A0AAW2US56-F1
#
_cell.length_a   1.000
_cell.length_b   1.000
_cell.length_c   1.000
_cell.angle_alpha   90.00
_cell.angle_beta   90.00
_cell.angle_gamma   90.00
#
_symmetry.space_group_name_H-M   'P 1'
#
loop_
_entity.id
_entity.type
_entity.pdbx_description
1 polymer ?
#
loop_
_entity_poly.entity_id
_entity_poly.type
_entity_poly.pdbx_seq_one_letter_code
_entity_poly.pdbx_strand_id
1 'polypeptide(L)' 'MAVTIHPNNLNSHMGRKELLSFLSRRKYKEMMMATLEKKRLRLSPLDMRFHLRDLIGSGHLKTVQTPSGLIVRVAKD' A
#
# COMPACT_ATOMS: atom_id res chain seq x y z
N MET A 1 16.28 22.77 -3.82
CA MET A 1 15.69 21.59 -3.16
C MET A 1 15.43 20.55 -4.23
N ALA A 2 16.43 19.72 -4.54
CA ALA A 2 16.30 18.70 -5.56
C ALA A 2 15.43 17.56 -5.01
N VAL A 3 14.26 17.36 -5.60
CA VAL A 3 13.56 16.08 -5.49
C VAL A 3 14.49 15.05 -6.13
N THR A 4 15.12 14.21 -5.33
CA THR A 4 15.82 13.02 -5.80
C THR A 4 14.78 12.08 -6.38
N ILE A 5 14.49 12.25 -7.67
CA ILE A 5 13.86 11.24 -8.53
C ILE A 5 14.82 10.06 -8.55
N HIS A 6 14.60 9.11 -7.65
CA HIS A 6 15.36 7.86 -7.60
C HIS A 6 15.11 7.11 -8.92
N PRO A 7 16.14 6.88 -9.75
CA PRO A 7 15.99 6.14 -10.98
C PRO A 7 15.90 4.65 -10.63
N ASN A 8 14.70 4.17 -10.29
CA ASN A 8 14.40 2.74 -10.27
C ASN A 8 12.89 2.52 -10.51
N ASN A 9 12.44 2.98 -11.67
CA ASN A 9 11.02 3.06 -12.03
C ASN A 9 10.38 1.71 -12.42
N LEU A 10 11.11 0.60 -12.34
CA LEU A 10 10.61 -0.73 -12.75
C LEU A 10 9.92 -1.49 -11.60
N ASN A 11 10.29 -1.26 -10.33
CA ASN A 11 9.80 -2.06 -9.19
C ASN A 11 8.67 -1.42 -8.37
N SER A 12 8.34 -0.15 -8.62
CA SER A 12 7.21 0.51 -7.94
C SER A 12 5.87 -0.07 -8.38
N HIS A 13 5.73 -0.38 -9.66
CA HIS A 13 4.53 -1.04 -10.21
C HIS A 13 4.33 -2.46 -9.65
N MET A 14 5.42 -3.21 -9.45
CA MET A 14 5.34 -4.55 -8.87
C MET A 14 4.92 -4.51 -7.39
N GLY A 15 5.44 -3.55 -6.61
CA GLY A 15 5.02 -3.34 -5.22
C GLY A 15 3.54 -3.01 -5.07
N ARG A 16 3.03 -2.10 -5.90
CA ARG A 16 1.59 -1.76 -5.94
C ARG A 16 0.73 -2.98 -6.26
N LYS A 17 1.10 -3.75 -7.29
CA LYS A 17 0.36 -4.95 -7.72
C LYS A 17 0.41 -6.05 -6.65
N GLU A 18 1.55 -6.22 -5.98
CA GLU A 18 1.68 -7.17 -4.86
C GLU A 18 0.75 -6.78 -3.70
N LEU A 19 0.74 -5.51 -3.31
CA LEU A 19 -0.09 -5.00 -2.22
C LEU A 19 -1.59 -5.14 -2.53
N LEU A 20 -2.01 -4.75 -3.74
CA LEU A 20 -3.39 -4.92 -4.19
C LEU A 20 -3.79 -6.39 -4.27
N SER A 21 -2.94 -7.26 -4.82
CA SER A 21 -3.22 -8.71 -4.86
C SER A 21 -3.31 -9.31 -3.46
N PHE A 22 -2.45 -8.87 -2.55
CA PHE A 22 -2.44 -9.31 -1.16
C PHE A 22 -3.74 -8.92 -0.43
N LEU A 23 -4.21 -7.69 -0.59
CA LEU A 23 -5.48 -7.25 -0.03
C LEU A 23 -6.66 -7.95 -0.71
N SER A 24 -6.66 -8.06 -2.05
CA SER A 24 -7.76 -8.66 -2.82
C SER A 24 -8.03 -10.12 -2.46
N ARG A 25 -7.00 -10.87 -2.04
CA ARG A 25 -7.13 -12.26 -1.55
C ARG A 25 -7.78 -12.38 -0.16
N ARG A 26 -7.95 -11.29 0.58
CA ARG A 26 -8.64 -11.32 1.88
C ARG A 26 -10.15 -11.19 1.69
N LYS A 27 -10.89 -11.89 2.57
CA LYS A 27 -12.36 -11.88 2.61
C LYS A 27 -12.98 -10.48 2.54
N TYR A 28 -12.36 -9.50 3.21
CA TYR A 28 -12.87 -8.13 3.32
C TYR A 28 -12.06 -7.11 2.52
N LYS A 29 -11.09 -7.56 1.71
CA LYS A 29 -10.15 -6.70 0.96
C LYS A 29 -9.51 -5.58 1.80
N GLU A 30 -9.29 -5.85 3.10
CA GLU A 30 -8.82 -4.86 4.08
C GLU A 30 -7.88 -5.41 5.15
N MET A 31 -7.13 -4.50 5.78
CA MET A 31 -6.18 -4.79 6.85
C MET A 31 -5.84 -3.57 7.70
N MET A 32 -5.49 -3.81 8.96
CA MET A 32 -4.90 -2.79 9.83
C MET A 32 -3.63 -2.18 9.21
N MET A 33 -3.56 -0.85 9.19
CA MET A 33 -2.41 -0.10 8.67
C MET A 33 -1.13 -0.49 9.40
N ALA A 34 -1.18 -0.59 10.73
CA ALA A 34 -0.03 -0.98 11.55
C ALA A 34 0.52 -2.38 11.19
N THR A 35 -0.33 -3.30 10.72
CA THR A 35 0.09 -4.63 10.26
C THR A 35 0.71 -4.55 8.86
N LEU A 36 0.14 -3.72 7.98
CA LEU A 36 0.70 -3.50 6.64
C LEU A 36 2.07 -2.82 6.73
N GLU A 37 2.22 -1.77 7.53
CA GLU A 37 3.49 -1.04 7.69
C GLU A 37 4.64 -1.92 8.17
N LYS A 38 4.36 -2.88 9.07
CA LYS A 38 5.37 -3.83 9.55
C LYS A 38 5.71 -4.92 8.54
N LYS A 39 4.87 -5.11 7.53
CA LYS A 39 5.07 -6.15 6.54
C LYS A 39 5.99 -5.64 5.44
N ARG A 40 7.02 -6.41 5.15
CA ARG A 40 7.94 -6.12 4.05
C ARG A 40 7.42 -6.78 2.77
N LEU A 41 7.29 -5.98 1.71
CA LEU A 41 6.99 -6.50 0.37
C LEU A 41 8.18 -7.30 -0.14
N ARG A 42 7.91 -8.40 -0.86
CA ARG A 42 8.96 -9.24 -1.44
C ARG A 42 9.45 -8.69 -2.77
N LEU A 43 8.53 -8.10 -3.53
CA LEU A 43 8.78 -7.65 -4.90
C LEU A 43 9.21 -6.19 -5.02
N SER A 44 9.23 -5.44 -3.91
CA SER A 44 9.63 -4.04 -3.92
C SER A 44 10.72 -3.77 -2.88
N PRO A 45 11.83 -3.12 -3.26
CA PRO A 45 12.83 -2.65 -2.31
C PRO A 45 12.37 -1.42 -1.53
N LEU A 46 11.26 -0.79 -1.94
CA LEU A 46 10.66 0.38 -1.29
C LEU A 46 9.79 -0.02 -0.10
N ASP A 47 9.79 0.84 0.92
CA ASP A 47 8.99 0.66 2.14
C ASP A 47 7.48 0.62 1.83
N MET A 48 6.74 -0.24 2.55
CA MET A 48 5.29 -0.40 2.39
C MET A 48 4.55 0.94 2.53
N ARG A 49 5.04 1.84 3.39
CA ARG A 49 4.46 3.17 3.61
C ARG A 49 4.39 4.01 2.34
N PHE A 50 5.38 3.87 1.46
CA PHE A 50 5.41 4.62 0.20
C PHE A 50 4.26 4.17 -0.71
N HIS A 51 4.12 2.86 -0.91
CA HIS A 51 3.06 2.28 -1.73
C HIS A 51 1.67 2.55 -1.15
N LEU A 52 1.52 2.49 0.18
CA LEU A 52 0.25 2.82 0.83
C LEU A 52 -0.14 4.28 0.58
N ARG A 53 0.78 5.23 0.78
CA ARG A 53 0.50 6.65 0.55
C ARG A 53 0.18 6.94 -0.92
N ASP A 54 0.92 6.33 -1.83
CA ASP A 54 0.69 6.45 -3.27
C ASP A 54 -0.69 5.89 -3.68
N LEU A 55 -1.06 4.71 -3.19
CA LEU A 55 -2.35 4.09 -3.51
C LEU A 55 -3.54 4.77 -2.81
N ILE A 56 -3.34 5.34 -1.62
CA ILE A 56 -4.34 6.17 -0.94
C ILE A 56 -4.51 7.50 -1.70
N GLY A 57 -3.41 8.16 -2.05
CA GLY A 57 -3.42 9.43 -2.78
C GLY A 57 -4.03 9.32 -4.18
N SER A 58 -3.86 8.17 -4.84
CA SER A 58 -4.49 7.88 -6.14
C SER A 58 -5.92 7.32 -6.05
N GLY A 59 -6.44 7.09 -4.84
CA GLY A 59 -7.83 6.63 -4.62
C GLY A 59 -8.08 5.14 -4.85
N HIS A 60 -7.03 4.32 -5.02
CA HIS A 60 -7.16 2.86 -5.10
C HIS A 60 -7.36 2.22 -3.72
N LEU A 61 -6.82 2.84 -2.68
CA LEU A 61 -7.04 2.46 -1.29
C LEU A 61 -7.76 3.58 -0.55
N LYS A 62 -8.56 3.21 0.43
CA LYS A 62 -9.18 4.13 1.40
C LYS A 62 -8.84 3.71 2.80
N THR A 63 -8.74 4.68 3.69
CA THR A 63 -8.54 4.46 5.11
C THR A 63 -9.87 4.60 5.84
N VAL A 64 -10.09 3.72 6.83
CA VAL A 64 -11.28 3.73 7.68
C VAL A 64 -10.81 3.72 9.11
N GLN A 65 -11.28 4.69 9.89
CA GLN A 65 -10.95 4.79 11.30
C GLN A 65 -11.87 3.86 12.09
N THR A 66 -11.29 3.03 12.94
CA THR A 66 -12.02 2.11 13.83
C THR A 66 -11.53 2.30 15.26
N PRO A 67 -12.30 1.89 16.28
CA PRO A 67 -11.87 1.99 17.68
C PRO A 67 -10.55 1.25 17.96
N SER A 68 -10.25 0.19 17.21
CA SER A 68 -8.99 -0.58 17.35
C SER A 68 -7.83 0.01 16.55
N GLY A 69 -8.07 1.03 15.71
CA GLY A 69 -7.06 1.72 14.91
C GLY A 69 -7.47 1.94 13.45
N LEU A 70 -6.50 2.29 12.61
CA LEU A 70 -6.75 2.61 11.20
C LEU A 70 -6.68 1.36 10.32
N ILE A 71 -7.73 1.14 9.54
CA ILE A 71 -7.81 0.08 8.54
C ILE A 71 -7.59 0.66 7.15
N VAL A 72 -6.84 -0.04 6.32
CA VAL A 72 -6.69 0.23 4.89
C VAL A 72 -7.51 -0.81 4.12
N ARG A 73 -8.37 -0.36 3.22
CA ARG A 73 -9.17 -1.23 2.35
C ARG A 73 -9.11 -0.79 0.90
N VAL A 74 -9.30 -1.74 -0.01
CA VAL A 74 -9.42 -1.46 -1.44
C VAL A 74 -10.67 -0.62 -1.70
N ALA A 75 -10.52 0.48 -2.45
CA ALA A 75 -11.58 1.45 -2.73
C ALA A 75 -12.23 1.22 -4.10
N LYS A 76 -11.42 0.90 -5.11
CA LYS A 76 -11.84 0.50 -6.45
C LYS A 76 -11.25 -0.87 -6.77
N ASP A 77 -12.06 -1.75 -7.33
CA ASP A 77 -11.60 -2.99 -7.97
C ASP A 77 -11.04 -2.66 -9.36
#